data_AF-A0A944W334-F1
#
_entry.id   AF-A0A944W334-F1
#
_cell.length_a   1.000
_cell.length_b   1.000
_cell.length_c   1.000
_cell.angle_alpha   90.00
_cell.angle_beta   90.00
_cell.angle_gamma   90.00
#
_symmetry.space_group_name_H-M   'P 1'
#
loop_
_entity.id
_entity.type
_entity.pdbx_description
1 polymer ?
#
loop_
_entity_poly.entity_id
_entity_poly.type
_entity_poly.pdbx_seq_one_letter_code
_entity_poly.pdbx_strand_id
1 'polypeptide(L)'
;MMPNMRRYAALHDHHRPMNPRTHLIKEQVRAAIDDSWRSFRQALEPLTSADMEVPGVCGDWSVKEVLIHVSAWETRSTASLLAGKPGPALEDPDGFDEVERERHKDMDVAEASTQLDATHRALRDAIDASAPELFSSGSSLRKELDDGTSLHYDEHADGIRIWYALYRRARASGGG
;
A
#
# COMPACT_ATOMS: atom_id res chain seq x y z
N MET A 1 -43.76 -40.24 -31.25
CA MET A 1 -43.55 -40.20 -29.78
C MET A 1 -42.22 -40.87 -29.50
N MET A 2 -41.35 -40.17 -28.74
CA MET A 2 -39.95 -40.45 -28.33
C MET A 2 -38.99 -39.37 -28.87
N PRO A 3 -38.60 -38.37 -28.06
CA PRO A 3 -37.43 -37.57 -28.33
C PRO A 3 -36.16 -38.16 -27.70
N ASN A 4 -35.13 -38.15 -28.53
CA ASN A 4 -33.70 -38.26 -28.28
C ASN A 4 -33.18 -37.19 -27.29
N MET A 5 -32.24 -37.53 -26.41
CA MET A 5 -30.92 -36.84 -26.32
C MET A 5 -30.15 -37.11 -25.00
N ARG A 6 -28.92 -37.61 -25.21
CA ARG A 6 -27.64 -37.15 -24.63
C ARG A 6 -27.51 -36.97 -23.12
N ARG A 7 -26.72 -37.90 -22.56
CA ARG A 7 -25.72 -37.71 -21.49
C ARG A 7 -25.30 -36.25 -21.27
N TYR A 8 -25.51 -35.74 -20.06
CA TYR A 8 -24.69 -34.67 -19.52
C TYR A 8 -23.74 -35.26 -18.49
N ALA A 9 -22.46 -35.23 -18.85
CA ALA A 9 -21.35 -35.56 -17.98
C ALA A 9 -21.22 -34.51 -16.88
N ALA A 10 -20.87 -34.97 -15.68
CA ALA A 10 -20.51 -34.13 -14.56
C ALA A 10 -19.37 -33.18 -14.94
N LEU A 11 -19.55 -31.89 -14.65
CA LEU A 11 -18.49 -30.90 -14.70
C LEU A 11 -17.47 -31.26 -13.62
N HIS A 12 -16.32 -31.76 -14.06
CA HIS A 12 -15.14 -31.86 -13.22
C HIS A 12 -14.68 -30.44 -12.88
N ASP A 13 -14.83 -30.08 -11.62
CA ASP A 13 -14.06 -29.01 -10.99
C ASP A 13 -12.58 -29.35 -11.15
N HIS A 14 -11.92 -28.71 -12.12
CA HIS A 14 -10.49 -28.73 -12.24
C HIS A 14 -9.91 -27.84 -11.14
N HIS A 15 -9.95 -28.35 -9.91
CA HIS A 15 -9.15 -27.84 -8.81
C HIS A 15 -7.69 -28.05 -9.22
N ARG A 16 -7.12 -27.06 -9.90
CA ARG A 16 -5.69 -27.02 -10.22
C ARG A 16 -4.97 -27.25 -8.89
N PRO A 17 -4.13 -28.28 -8.75
CA PRO A 17 -3.49 -28.56 -7.48
C PRO A 17 -2.73 -27.31 -7.05
N MET A 18 -3.14 -26.76 -5.90
CA MET A 18 -2.47 -25.65 -5.24
C MET A 18 -1.00 -26.02 -5.11
N ASN A 19 -0.10 -25.20 -5.67
CA ASN A 19 1.32 -25.36 -5.41
C ASN A 19 1.57 -24.84 -3.98
N PRO A 20 1.87 -25.71 -2.99
CA PRO A 20 1.95 -25.27 -1.59
C PRO A 20 3.03 -24.21 -1.38
N ARG A 21 4.07 -24.21 -2.23
CA ARG A 21 5.14 -23.22 -2.19
C ARG A 21 4.66 -21.83 -2.59
N THR A 22 3.89 -21.69 -3.68
CA THR A 22 3.42 -20.36 -4.12
C THR A 22 2.41 -19.79 -3.15
N HIS A 23 1.57 -20.62 -2.55
CA HIS A 23 0.67 -20.20 -1.48
C HIS A 23 1.43 -19.70 -0.24
N LEU A 24 2.44 -20.44 0.23
CA LEU A 24 3.26 -20.00 1.35
C LEU A 24 3.96 -18.66 1.07
N ILE A 25 4.46 -18.47 -0.15
CA ILE A 25 5.07 -17.20 -0.56
C ILE A 25 4.04 -16.07 -0.46
N LYS A 26 2.84 -16.25 -1.02
CA LYS A 26 1.76 -15.25 -0.92
C LYS A 26 1.47 -14.85 0.53
N GLU A 27 1.31 -15.83 1.41
CA GLU A 27 1.08 -15.57 2.84
C GLU A 27 2.24 -14.82 3.50
N GLN A 28 3.48 -15.15 3.14
CA GLN A 28 4.66 -14.42 3.63
C GLN A 28 4.71 -12.97 3.13
N VAL A 29 4.34 -12.71 1.86
CA VAL A 29 4.25 -11.33 1.34
C VAL A 29 3.17 -10.56 2.09
N ARG A 30 2.00 -11.15 2.24
CA ARG A 30 0.88 -10.53 2.95
C ARG A 30 1.25 -10.18 4.39
N ALA A 31 1.91 -11.11 5.09
CA ALA A 31 2.37 -10.88 6.46
C ALA A 31 3.41 -9.74 6.54
N ALA A 32 4.36 -9.70 5.61
CA ALA A 32 5.36 -8.64 5.57
C ALA A 32 4.72 -7.26 5.33
N ILE A 33 3.78 -7.16 4.39
CA ILE A 33 3.01 -5.94 4.14
C ILE A 33 2.23 -5.51 5.39
N ASP A 34 1.54 -6.45 6.05
CA ASP A 34 0.77 -6.19 7.26
C ASP A 34 1.62 -5.71 8.44
N ASP A 35 2.84 -6.24 8.55
CA ASP A 35 3.78 -5.87 9.62
C ASP A 35 4.38 -4.48 9.38
N SER A 36 4.84 -4.17 8.16
CA SER A 36 5.33 -2.84 7.79
C SER A 36 4.20 -1.79 7.88
N TRP A 37 2.98 -2.14 7.45
CA TRP A 37 1.81 -1.28 7.63
C TRP A 37 1.55 -0.93 9.10
N ARG A 38 1.59 -1.93 9.98
CA ARG A 38 1.39 -1.73 11.42
C ARG A 38 2.48 -0.84 12.01
N SER A 39 3.73 -1.04 11.61
CA SER A 39 4.88 -0.20 11.98
C SER A 39 4.66 1.26 11.55
N PHE A 40 4.19 1.47 10.31
CA PHE A 40 3.84 2.80 9.81
C PHE A 40 2.70 3.45 10.61
N ARG A 41 1.60 2.73 10.87
CA ARG A 41 0.49 3.26 11.69
C ARG A 41 0.95 3.61 13.11
N GLN A 42 1.83 2.81 13.72
CA GLN A 42 2.41 3.10 15.03
C GLN A 42 3.28 4.37 15.04
N ALA A 43 3.93 4.73 13.93
CA ALA A 43 4.66 5.99 13.82
C ALA A 43 3.72 7.22 13.87
N LEU A 44 2.45 7.05 13.52
CA LEU A 44 1.43 8.10 13.52
C LEU A 44 0.73 8.26 14.87
N GLU A 45 0.66 7.20 15.70
CA GLU A 45 -0.09 7.18 16.97
C GLU A 45 0.19 8.36 17.93
N PRO A 46 1.43 8.87 18.10
CA PRO A 46 1.66 9.96 19.04
C PRO A 46 1.36 11.36 18.46
N LEU A 47 1.07 11.48 17.17
CA LEU A 47 0.89 12.77 16.50
C LEU A 47 -0.57 13.26 16.65
N THR A 48 -0.74 14.55 16.90
CA THR A 48 -2.04 15.22 16.75
C THR A 48 -2.24 15.67 15.30
N SER A 49 -3.48 15.97 14.89
CA SER A 49 -3.74 16.55 13.57
C SER A 49 -2.95 17.84 13.33
N ALA A 50 -2.76 18.65 14.37
CA ALA A 50 -1.94 19.87 14.28
C ALA A 50 -0.46 19.56 14.05
N ASP A 51 0.07 18.48 14.62
CA ASP A 51 1.44 18.04 14.34
C ASP A 51 1.56 17.53 12.90
N MET A 52 0.55 16.81 12.39
CA MET A 52 0.57 16.23 11.06
C MET A 52 0.51 17.26 9.91
N GLU A 53 0.15 18.50 10.22
CA GLU A 53 0.18 19.64 9.29
C GLU A 53 1.52 20.38 9.30
N VAL A 54 2.43 20.09 10.24
CA VAL A 54 3.72 20.76 10.31
C VAL A 54 4.65 20.21 9.22
N PRO A 55 5.25 21.07 8.38
CA PRO A 55 6.15 20.64 7.31
C PRO A 55 7.50 20.15 7.85
N GLY A 56 8.25 19.43 7.01
CA GLY A 56 9.64 19.05 7.29
C GLY A 56 9.91 17.55 7.46
N VAL A 57 8.93 16.69 7.17
CA VAL A 57 9.06 15.23 7.29
C VAL A 57 9.92 14.66 6.17
N CYS A 58 9.60 15.05 4.93
CA CYS A 58 10.35 14.72 3.73
C CYS A 58 10.50 16.01 2.91
N GLY A 59 11.66 16.64 2.96
CA GLY A 59 11.83 17.99 2.38
C GLY A 59 10.89 18.99 3.05
N ASP A 60 10.01 19.61 2.28
CA ASP A 60 8.99 20.55 2.75
C ASP A 60 7.65 19.88 3.12
N TRP A 61 7.52 18.56 2.93
CA TRP A 61 6.24 17.87 3.15
C TRP A 61 5.90 17.71 4.63
N SER A 62 4.61 17.85 4.92
CA SER A 62 3.95 17.48 6.17
C SER A 62 3.67 15.98 6.24
N VAL A 63 3.29 15.47 7.42
CA VAL A 63 2.87 14.06 7.55
C VAL A 63 1.62 13.79 6.73
N LYS A 64 0.69 14.75 6.66
CA LYS A 64 -0.51 14.66 5.80
C LYS A 64 -0.15 14.39 4.34
N GLU A 65 0.81 15.14 3.80
CA GLU A 65 1.28 14.96 2.42
C GLU A 65 1.97 13.62 2.22
N VAL A 66 2.71 13.14 3.23
CA VAL A 66 3.25 11.77 3.23
C VAL A 66 2.13 10.71 3.18
N LEU A 67 1.01 10.90 3.91
CA LEU A 67 -0.12 9.96 3.84
C LEU A 67 -0.75 9.90 2.45
N ILE A 68 -0.91 11.06 1.80
CA ILE A 68 -1.43 11.17 0.43
C ILE A 68 -0.50 10.44 -0.54
N HIS A 69 0.80 10.70 -0.45
CA HIS A 69 1.82 10.06 -1.28
C HIS A 69 1.83 8.53 -1.12
N VAL A 70 1.88 8.02 0.12
CA VAL A 70 1.82 6.57 0.38
C VAL A 70 0.54 5.97 -0.18
N SER A 71 -0.61 6.64 0.02
CA SER A 71 -1.90 6.18 -0.52
C SER A 71 -1.89 6.08 -2.06
N ALA A 72 -1.22 7.00 -2.75
CA ALA A 72 -1.16 7.01 -4.20
C ALA A 72 -0.32 5.85 -4.76
N TRP A 73 0.88 5.62 -4.21
CA TRP A 73 1.76 4.52 -4.61
C TRP A 73 1.16 3.15 -4.28
N GLU A 74 0.46 3.03 -3.15
CA GLU A 74 -0.25 1.82 -2.78
C GLU A 74 -1.47 1.55 -3.68
N THR A 75 -2.22 2.59 -4.03
CA THR A 75 -3.34 2.48 -5.00
C THR A 75 -2.85 1.95 -6.34
N ARG A 76 -1.70 2.48 -6.80
CA ARG A 76 -1.05 2.03 -8.02
C ARG A 76 -0.62 0.57 -7.93
N SER A 77 0.03 0.18 -6.84
CA SER A 77 0.47 -1.22 -6.59
C SER A 77 -0.73 -2.18 -6.56
N THR A 78 -1.83 -1.76 -5.94
CA THR A 78 -3.10 -2.50 -5.90
C THR A 78 -3.66 -2.70 -7.31
N ALA A 79 -3.66 -1.65 -8.14
CA ALA A 79 -4.12 -1.75 -9.53
C ALA A 79 -3.26 -2.71 -10.37
N SER A 80 -1.94 -2.66 -10.22
CA SER A 80 -1.00 -3.59 -10.88
C SER A 80 -1.22 -5.03 -10.45
N LEU A 81 -1.47 -5.26 -9.15
CA LEU A 81 -1.80 -6.58 -8.62
C LEU A 81 -3.11 -7.12 -9.20
N LEU A 82 -4.17 -6.32 -9.22
CA LEU A 82 -5.47 -6.69 -9.83
C LEU A 82 -5.34 -6.96 -11.34
N ALA A 83 -4.45 -6.25 -12.04
CA ALA A 83 -4.17 -6.47 -13.45
C ALA A 83 -3.28 -7.70 -13.69
N GLY A 84 -2.67 -8.27 -12.65
CA GLY A 84 -1.74 -9.41 -12.74
C GLY A 84 -0.42 -9.10 -13.46
N LYS A 85 -0.06 -7.83 -13.59
CA LYS A 85 1.15 -7.37 -14.30
C LYS A 85 1.58 -5.99 -13.77
N PRO A 86 2.87 -5.63 -13.85
CA PRO A 86 3.31 -4.31 -13.45
C PRO A 86 2.59 -3.22 -14.25
N GLY A 87 2.40 -2.07 -13.61
CA GLY A 87 1.87 -0.87 -14.24
C GLY A 87 2.85 -0.31 -15.28
N PRO A 88 2.40 0.62 -16.14
CA PRO A 88 3.31 1.29 -17.07
C PRO A 88 4.36 2.08 -16.29
N ALA A 89 5.65 1.86 -16.56
CA ALA A 89 6.72 2.58 -15.86
C ALA A 89 6.47 4.10 -15.88
N LEU A 90 6.70 4.75 -14.75
CA LEU A 90 6.67 6.21 -14.68
C LEU A 90 8.02 6.73 -15.17
N GLU A 91 8.00 7.54 -16.22
CA GLU A 91 9.19 8.27 -16.68
C GLU A 91 9.59 9.36 -15.69
N ASP A 92 8.60 9.90 -14.96
CA ASP A 92 8.74 10.97 -13.98
C ASP A 92 7.97 10.65 -12.68
N PRO A 93 8.59 9.91 -11.74
CA PRO A 93 8.00 9.64 -10.42
C PRO A 93 7.73 10.90 -9.59
N ASP A 94 8.62 11.90 -9.67
CA ASP A 94 8.47 13.16 -8.93
C ASP A 94 7.26 13.95 -9.45
N GLY A 95 7.07 13.99 -10.77
CA GLY A 95 5.88 14.59 -11.39
C GLY A 95 4.59 13.86 -11.02
N PHE A 96 4.62 12.54 -10.82
CA PHE A 96 3.47 11.79 -10.28
C PHE A 96 3.14 12.23 -8.85
N ASP A 97 4.16 12.39 -8.00
CA ASP A 97 3.99 12.84 -6.62
C ASP A 97 3.41 14.26 -6.57
N GLU A 98 3.90 15.18 -7.41
CA GLU A 98 3.37 16.54 -7.50
C GLU A 98 1.90 16.57 -7.94
N VAL A 99 1.53 15.77 -8.94
CA VAL A 99 0.13 15.67 -9.42
C VAL A 99 -0.78 15.15 -8.31
N GLU A 100 -0.36 14.10 -7.60
CA GLU A 100 -1.17 13.52 -6.53
C GLU A 100 -1.26 14.47 -5.32
N ARG A 101 -0.18 15.20 -5.00
CA ARG A 101 -0.18 16.23 -3.95
C ARG A 101 -1.14 17.37 -4.30
N GLU A 102 -1.06 17.91 -5.51
CA GLU A 102 -1.94 19.00 -5.96
C GLU A 102 -3.40 18.57 -6.01
N ARG A 103 -3.68 17.35 -6.48
CA ARG A 103 -5.03 16.79 -6.54
C ARG A 103 -5.70 16.67 -5.17
N HIS A 104 -4.91 16.43 -4.12
CA HIS A 104 -5.39 16.19 -2.76
C HIS A 104 -5.06 17.34 -1.79
N LYS A 105 -4.61 18.50 -2.30
CA LYS A 105 -4.17 19.63 -1.47
C LYS A 105 -5.23 20.17 -0.49
N ASP A 106 -6.50 19.99 -0.84
CA ASP A 106 -7.64 20.49 -0.06
C ASP A 106 -8.10 19.48 1.00
N MET A 107 -7.49 18.29 1.06
CA MET A 107 -7.79 17.31 2.11
C MET A 107 -7.23 17.76 3.46
N ASP A 108 -8.02 17.51 4.51
CA ASP A 108 -7.53 17.56 5.87
C ASP A 108 -6.86 16.24 6.30
N VAL A 109 -6.24 16.25 7.49
CA VAL A 109 -5.56 15.07 8.06
C VAL A 109 -6.50 13.88 8.24
N ALA A 110 -7.76 14.12 8.59
CA ALA A 110 -8.73 13.04 8.84
C ALA A 110 -9.17 12.38 7.53
N GLU A 111 -9.37 13.18 6.48
CA GLU A 111 -9.65 12.70 5.12
C GLU A 111 -8.46 11.90 4.57
N ALA A 112 -7.23 12.43 4.67
CA ALA A 112 -6.02 11.73 4.23
C ALA A 112 -5.82 10.41 4.99
N SER A 113 -6.06 10.39 6.31
CA SER A 113 -5.99 9.17 7.12
C SER A 113 -7.07 8.15 6.74
N THR A 114 -8.28 8.62 6.44
CA THR A 114 -9.40 7.77 6.00
C THR A 114 -9.12 7.15 4.64
N GLN A 115 -8.58 7.93 3.71
CA GLN A 115 -8.16 7.45 2.39
C GLN A 115 -7.07 6.39 2.53
N LEU A 116 -6.02 6.66 3.32
CA LEU A 116 -4.95 5.73 3.60
C LEU A 116 -5.46 4.38 4.13
N ASP A 117 -6.31 4.40 5.16
CA ASP A 117 -6.91 3.18 5.71
C ASP A 117 -7.82 2.45 4.69
N ALA A 118 -8.50 3.17 3.80
CA ALA A 118 -9.33 2.59 2.75
C ALA A 118 -8.50 1.92 1.65
N THR A 119 -7.41 2.57 1.23
CA THR A 119 -6.45 2.01 0.27
C THR A 119 -5.86 0.71 0.79
N HIS A 120 -5.47 0.65 2.06
CA HIS A 120 -4.93 -0.57 2.66
C HIS A 120 -5.91 -1.72 2.77
N ARG A 121 -7.19 -1.43 3.03
CA ARG A 121 -8.22 -2.48 2.92
C ARG A 121 -8.33 -3.00 1.49
N ALA A 122 -8.32 -2.13 0.49
CA ALA A 122 -8.40 -2.53 -0.91
C ALA A 122 -7.18 -3.35 -1.36
N LEU A 123 -5.97 -3.00 -0.91
CA LEU A 123 -4.76 -3.79 -1.15
C LEU A 123 -4.91 -5.21 -0.59
N ARG A 124 -5.36 -5.34 0.67
CA ARG A 124 -5.55 -6.64 1.31
C ARG A 124 -6.58 -7.50 0.57
N ASP A 125 -7.70 -6.91 0.18
CA ASP A 125 -8.72 -7.59 -0.62
C ASP A 125 -8.15 -8.05 -1.98
N ALA A 126 -7.33 -7.20 -2.63
CA ALA A 126 -6.65 -7.55 -3.87
C ALA A 126 -5.63 -8.68 -3.70
N ILE A 127 -4.86 -8.68 -2.60
CA ILE A 127 -3.95 -9.77 -2.27
C ILE A 127 -4.74 -11.07 -2.09
N ASP A 128 -5.81 -11.06 -1.29
CA ASP A 128 -6.61 -12.24 -1.00
C ASP A 128 -7.23 -12.82 -2.28
N ALA A 129 -7.72 -11.97 -3.18
CA ALA A 129 -8.28 -12.37 -4.48
C ALA A 129 -7.24 -12.83 -5.54
N SER A 130 -5.96 -12.49 -5.37
CA SER A 130 -4.92 -12.72 -6.37
C SER A 130 -4.37 -14.16 -6.38
N ALA A 131 -4.01 -14.64 -7.57
CA ALA A 131 -3.38 -15.94 -7.75
C ALA A 131 -1.99 -15.98 -7.07
N PRO A 132 -1.63 -17.03 -6.31
CA PRO A 132 -0.36 -17.11 -5.58
C PRO A 132 0.90 -16.96 -6.46
N GLU A 133 0.80 -17.30 -7.75
CA GLU A 133 1.89 -17.21 -8.71
C GLU A 133 2.39 -15.77 -8.92
N LEU A 134 1.52 -14.77 -8.71
CA LEU A 134 1.85 -13.35 -8.87
C LEU A 134 2.86 -12.84 -7.83
N PHE A 135 3.00 -13.54 -6.70
CA PHE A 135 3.87 -13.14 -5.59
C PHE A 135 5.30 -13.68 -5.70
N SER A 136 5.62 -14.33 -6.82
CA SER A 136 6.94 -14.91 -7.09
C SER A 136 8.04 -13.85 -7.00
N SER A 137 9.03 -14.11 -6.15
CA SER A 137 10.21 -13.25 -5.96
C SER A 137 10.93 -12.99 -7.29
N GLY A 138 11.43 -11.76 -7.45
CA GLY A 138 12.19 -11.34 -8.63
C GLY A 138 11.34 -10.98 -9.86
N SER A 139 10.02 -11.11 -9.80
CA SER A 139 9.15 -10.58 -10.85
C SER A 139 9.01 -9.06 -10.74
N SER A 140 8.81 -8.37 -11.87
CA SER A 140 8.60 -6.91 -11.88
C SER A 140 7.35 -6.50 -11.10
N LEU A 141 6.28 -7.30 -11.17
CA LEU A 141 5.08 -7.07 -10.37
C LEU A 141 5.37 -7.17 -8.87
N ARG A 142 6.14 -8.19 -8.47
CA ARG A 142 6.53 -8.35 -7.07
C ARG A 142 7.39 -7.18 -6.59
N LYS A 143 8.33 -6.72 -7.41
CA LYS A 143 9.14 -5.53 -7.11
C LYS A 143 8.28 -4.28 -6.94
N GLU A 144 7.37 -4.01 -7.87
CA GLU A 144 6.47 -2.85 -7.79
C GLU A 144 5.58 -2.92 -6.53
N LEU A 145 5.07 -4.11 -6.19
CA LEU A 145 4.32 -4.31 -4.95
C LEU A 145 5.16 -4.01 -3.71
N ASP A 146 6.38 -4.56 -3.63
CA ASP A 146 7.26 -4.32 -2.47
C ASP A 146 7.64 -2.82 -2.37
N ASP A 147 7.97 -2.18 -3.49
CA ASP A 147 8.38 -0.77 -3.59
C ASP A 147 7.25 0.21 -3.23
N GLY A 148 5.98 -0.12 -3.53
CA GLY A 148 4.83 0.74 -3.23
C GLY A 148 4.06 0.35 -1.97
N THR A 149 4.56 -0.63 -1.19
CA THR A 149 3.93 -1.08 0.06
C THR A 149 4.97 -1.25 1.17
N SER A 150 5.38 -2.48 1.50
CA SER A 150 6.21 -2.78 2.68
C SER A 150 7.47 -1.91 2.80
N LEU A 151 8.26 -1.77 1.72
CA LEU A 151 9.48 -0.95 1.76
C LEU A 151 9.15 0.54 1.91
N HIS A 152 8.07 0.99 1.28
CA HIS A 152 7.62 2.38 1.31
C HIS A 152 7.10 2.79 2.69
N TYR A 153 6.31 1.91 3.31
CA TYR A 153 5.82 2.09 4.68
C TYR A 153 6.97 2.21 5.66
N ASP A 154 7.96 1.31 5.57
CA ASP A 154 9.09 1.29 6.50
C ASP A 154 9.94 2.56 6.36
N GLU A 155 10.23 3.00 5.13
CA GLU A 155 10.94 4.26 4.87
C GLU A 155 10.22 5.47 5.50
N HIS A 156 8.93 5.62 5.24
CA HIS A 156 8.18 6.76 5.77
C HIS A 156 7.91 6.66 7.27
N ALA A 157 7.75 5.45 7.83
CA ALA A 157 7.64 5.26 9.27
C ALA A 157 8.89 5.78 9.99
N ASP A 158 10.08 5.46 9.47
CA ASP A 158 11.34 5.91 10.04
C ASP A 158 11.52 7.41 9.89
N GLY A 159 11.20 7.98 8.72
CA GLY A 159 11.22 9.43 8.50
C GLY A 159 10.34 10.18 9.50
N ILE A 160 9.09 9.72 9.70
CA ILE A 160 8.15 10.32 10.65
C ILE A 160 8.65 10.22 12.09
N ARG A 161 9.19 9.07 12.51
CA ARG A 161 9.75 8.91 13.87
C ARG A 161 10.90 9.87 14.14
N ILE A 162 11.82 9.98 13.20
CA ILE A 162 12.98 10.88 13.31
C ILE A 162 12.51 12.33 13.38
N TRP A 163 11.65 12.73 12.45
CA TRP A 163 11.09 14.08 12.41
C TRP A 163 10.37 14.43 13.71
N TYR A 164 9.48 13.56 14.19
CA TYR A 164 8.67 13.83 15.37
C TYR A 164 9.51 13.95 16.65
N ALA A 165 10.58 13.14 16.78
CA ALA A 165 11.52 13.26 17.89
C ALA A 165 12.24 14.62 17.91
N LEU A 166 12.68 15.11 16.74
CA LEU A 166 13.33 16.41 16.60
C LEU A 166 12.36 17.57 16.87
N TYR A 167 11.18 17.50 16.26
CA TYR A 167 10.13 18.50 16.40
C TYR A 167 9.70 18.67 17.87
N ARG A 168 9.47 17.56 18.59
CA ARG A 168 9.14 17.60 20.03
C ARG A 168 10.24 18.23 20.88
N ARG A 169 11.51 17.92 20.58
CA ARG A 169 12.65 18.49 21.30
C ARG A 169 12.72 20.00 21.11
N ALA A 170 12.56 20.48 19.88
CA ALA A 170 12.58 21.91 19.57
C ALA A 170 11.47 22.67 20.33
N ARG A 171 10.25 22.10 20.38
CA ARG A 171 9.12 22.67 21.13
C ARG A 171 9.39 22.74 22.63
N ALA A 172 10.03 21.74 23.21
CA ALA A 172 10.38 21.74 24.63
C ALA A 172 11.46 22.77 24.99
N SER A 173 12.40 23.05 24.09
CA SER A 173 13.46 24.04 24.29
C SER A 173 13.04 25.50 24.03
N GLY A 174 11.98 25.73 23.25
CA GLY A 174 11.50 27.08 22.90
C GLY A 174 10.42 27.65 23.82
N GLY A 175 10.00 26.92 24.86
CA GLY A 175 8.96 27.32 25.81
C GLY A 175 9.47 27.90 27.14
N GLY A 176 10.70 28.42 27.17
CA GLY A 176 11.34 29.04 28.34
C GLY A 176 11.43 30.54 28.24
#